data_AF-A0A357CJ81-F1
#
_entry.id   AF-A0A357CJ81-F1
#
_cell.length_a   1.000
_cell.length_b   1.000
_cell.length_c   1.000
_cell.angle_alpha   90.00
_cell.angle_beta   90.00
_cell.angle_gamma   90.00
#
_symmetry.space_group_name_H-M   'P 1'
#
loop_
_entity.id
_entity.type
_entity.pdbx_description
1 polymer ?
#
loop_
_entity_poly.entity_id
_entity_poly.type
_entity_poly.pdbx_seq_one_letter_code
_entity_poly.pdbx_strand_id
1 'polypeptide(L)' 'NIVGGCCGTTPDHIRAIAEAVSKYPPRHVPEVAHKMRLSGLEPFVHE' A
#
# COMPACT_ATOMS: atom_id res chain seq x y z
N ASN A 1 -0.73 1.05 5.19
CA ASN A 1 -1.49 1.87 6.16
C ASN A 1 -2.99 1.81 5.94
N ILE A 2 -3.46 1.49 4.73
CA ILE A 2 -4.87 1.27 4.45
C ILE A 2 -4.96 -0.07 3.72
N VAL A 3 -5.90 -0.91 4.13
CA VAL A 3 -6.18 -2.23 3.55
C VAL A 3 -7.70 -2.39 3.47
N GLY A 4 -8.17 -3.07 2.43
CA GLY A 4 -9.58 -3.24 2.15
C GLY A 4 -9.76 -4.12 0.93
N GLY A 5 -10.86 -3.94 0.19
CA GLY A 5 -11.12 -4.69 -1.03
C GLY A 5 -11.83 -3.89 -2.11
N CYS A 6 -11.96 -4.51 -3.28
CA CYS A 6 -12.57 -3.95 -4.47
C CYS A 6 -13.80 -4.81 -4.87
N CYS A 7 -14.04 -4.99 -6.16
CA CYS A 7 -15.13 -5.81 -6.68
C CYS A 7 -15.12 -7.22 -6.09
N GLY A 8 -16.28 -7.68 -5.62
CA GLY A 8 -16.45 -9.01 -5.01
C GLY A 8 -16.07 -9.11 -3.52
N THR A 9 -15.67 -8.00 -2.89
CA THR A 9 -15.39 -7.98 -1.45
C THR A 9 -16.70 -7.97 -0.66
N THR A 10 -16.83 -8.88 0.32
CA THR A 10 -17.97 -8.94 1.22
C THR A 10 -17.57 -8.42 2.60
N PRO A 11 -18.55 -8.14 3.50
CA PRO A 11 -18.25 -7.80 4.89
C PRO A 11 -17.38 -8.85 5.61
N ASP A 12 -17.52 -10.14 5.29
CA ASP A 12 -16.72 -11.20 5.90
C ASP A 12 -15.27 -11.16 5.45
N HIS A 13 -14.99 -10.78 4.20
CA HIS A 13 -13.63 -10.54 3.75
C HIS A 13 -12.98 -9.37 4.53
N ILE A 14 -13.71 -8.28 4.73
CA ILE A 14 -13.21 -7.14 5.50
C ILE A 14 -12.91 -7.53 6.96
N ARG A 15 -13.78 -8.35 7.57
CA ARG A 15 -13.58 -8.86 8.93
C ARG A 15 -12.31 -9.71 9.04
N ALA A 16 -12.14 -10.66 8.12
CA ALA A 16 -10.95 -11.51 8.06
C ALA A 16 -9.67 -10.69 7.85
N ILE A 17 -9.71 -9.66 6.99
CA ILE A 17 -8.58 -8.74 6.79
C ILE A 17 -8.25 -8.01 8.10
N ALA A 18 -9.26 -7.44 8.78
CA ALA A 18 -9.06 -6.70 10.02
C ALA A 18 -8.46 -7.57 11.12
N GLU A 19 -8.99 -8.78 11.32
CA GLU A 19 -8.45 -9.76 12.27
C GLU A 19 -6.99 -10.10 11.97
N ALA A 20 -6.68 -10.44 10.71
CA ALA A 20 -5.34 -10.83 10.28
C ALA A 20 -4.29 -9.72 10.47
N VAL A 21 -4.66 -8.45 10.23
CA VAL A 21 -3.71 -7.33 10.24
C VAL A 21 -3.63 -6.57 11.58
N SER A 22 -4.60 -6.75 12.47
CA SER A 22 -4.73 -6.02 13.75
C SER A 22 -3.49 -6.05 14.65
N LYS A 23 -2.68 -7.12 14.56
CA LYS A 23 -1.47 -7.30 15.36
C LYS A 23 -0.26 -6.49 14.88
N TYR A 24 -0.32 -5.89 13.69
CA TYR A 24 0.80 -5.15 13.12
C TYR A 24 0.67 -3.65 13.37
N PRO A 25 1.76 -2.96 13.73
CA PRO A 25 1.74 -1.50 13.80
C PRO A 25 1.64 -0.88 12.39
N PRO A 26 1.23 0.40 12.30
CA PRO A 26 1.29 1.14 11.05
C PRO A 26 2.69 1.09 10.42
N ARG A 27 2.75 1.02 9.08
CA ARG A 27 4.03 0.94 8.35
C ARG A 27 4.77 2.27 8.47
N HIS A 28 6.02 2.22 8.93
CA HIS A 28 6.93 3.36 8.90
C HIS A 28 7.24 3.75 7.44
N VAL A 29 7.19 5.04 7.14
CA VAL A 29 7.51 5.56 5.81
C VAL A 29 9.03 5.75 5.72
N PRO A 30 9.72 5.08 4.77
CA PRO A 30 11.15 5.26 4.61
C PRO A 30 11.46 6.62 3.99
N GLU A 31 12.61 7.19 4.35
CA GLU A 31 13.16 8.32 3.61
C GLU A 31 13.74 7.85 2.28
N VAL A 32 13.27 8.45 1.19
CA VAL A 32 13.71 8.15 -0.17
C VAL A 32 14.00 9.46 -0.91
N ALA A 33 14.99 9.45 -1.79
CA ALA A 33 15.30 10.61 -2.62
C ALA A 33 14.07 11.01 -3.46
N HIS A 34 13.75 12.30 -3.46
CA HIS A 34 12.64 12.87 -4.22
C HIS A 34 12.93 12.77 -5.72
N LYS A 35 12.27 11.85 -6.40
CA LYS A 35 12.38 11.60 -7.85
C LYS A 35 11.01 11.27 -8.41
N MET A 36 10.73 11.69 -9.65
CA MET A 36 9.53 11.23 -10.35
C MET A 36 9.73 9.76 -10.75
N ARG A 37 8.83 8.89 -10.24
CA ARG A 37 8.84 7.45 -10.48
C ARG A 37 7.49 7.05 -11.07
N LEU A 38 7.53 6.46 -12.26
CA LEU A 38 6.35 5.98 -12.96
C LEU A 38 6.38 4.46 -12.98
N SER A 39 5.21 3.82 -12.87
CA SER A 39 5.13 2.36 -12.82
C SER A 39 5.75 1.74 -14.07
N GLY A 40 6.67 0.81 -13.90
CA GLY A 40 7.33 0.10 -14.99
C GLY A 40 8.43 0.88 -15.71
N LEU A 41 8.81 2.08 -15.26
CA LEU A 41 9.90 2.86 -15.83
C LEU A 41 11.01 3.11 -14.80
N GLU A 42 12.23 3.32 -15.29
CA GLU A 42 13.31 3.89 -14.49
C GLU A 42 12.95 5.31 -14.01
N PRO A 43 13.55 5.79 -12.90
CA PRO A 43 13.33 7.15 -12.42
C PRO A 43 13.62 8.17 -13.52
N PHE A 44 12.70 9.12 -13.70
CA PHE A 44 12.88 10.14 -14.72
C PHE A 44 14.10 11.01 -14.38
N VAL A 45 15.04 11.06 -15.31
CA VAL A 45 16.26 11.86 -15.26
C VAL A 45 16.22 12.82 -16.44
N HIS A 46 15.71 14.02 -16.22
CA HIS A 46 15.85 15.11 -17.19
C HIS A 46 17.03 15.96 -16.74
N GLU A 47 17.96 16.19 -17.66
CA GLU A 47 19.06 17.15 -17.51
C GLU A 47 18.56 18.56 -17.83
#